data_AF-A0AAU4M1A8-F1
#
_entry.id   AF-A0AAU4M1A8-F1
#
_cell.length_a   1.000
_cell.length_b   1.000
_cell.length_c   1.000
_cell.angle_alpha   90.00
_cell.angle_beta   90.00
_cell.angle_gamma   90.00
#
_symmetry.space_group_name_H-M   'P 1'
#
loop_
_entity.id
_entity.type
_entity.pdbx_description
1 polymer ?
#
loop_
_entity_poly.entity_id
_entity_poly.type
_entity_poly.pdbx_seq_one_letter_code
_entity_poly.pdbx_strand_id
1 'polypeptide(L)'
;MTSATSTPGSVEATTTLLQEELPRLEEHQQALKTELVTVTERLESVRTALTALQALTAAPFVPAAAAESAEAGPSDSPVALPDSEAEAASEPQVAPSESQQEPSTSTAPEDAAESDAAAVPAPRKARRTPAAKSSKAAPKALAKPKQGRPAKKSIPVKSEKAQAAQKAAPAVPAKDGGSLIEQVMHVVSAAGGAPVRAREVTEALGRELTVGSINTVRSTLDRLVATSKAHRAGRGLYQAPAK
;
A
#
# COMPACT_ATOMS: atom_id res chain seq x y z
N MET A 1 -9.37 -29.02 32.74
CA MET A 1 -9.28 -29.45 31.33
C MET A 1 -10.62 -29.14 30.68
N THR A 2 -10.72 -28.02 29.95
CA THR A 2 -11.94 -27.63 29.24
C THR A 2 -11.63 -27.71 27.75
N SER A 3 -11.98 -28.84 27.14
CA SER A 3 -11.95 -29.00 25.69
C SER A 3 -12.99 -28.05 25.09
N ALA A 4 -12.54 -27.12 24.26
CA ALA A 4 -13.42 -26.30 23.45
C ALA A 4 -14.13 -27.21 22.43
N THR A 5 -15.44 -27.35 22.57
CA THR A 5 -16.29 -28.02 21.59
C THR A 5 -16.32 -27.18 20.32
N SER A 6 -15.47 -27.52 19.35
CA SER A 6 -15.55 -27.02 17.98
C SER A 6 -16.89 -27.46 17.39
N THR A 7 -17.76 -26.51 17.08
CA THR A 7 -19.01 -26.78 16.37
C THR A 7 -18.68 -27.31 14.97
N PRO A 8 -19.24 -28.46 14.55
CA PRO A 8 -18.83 -29.15 13.32
C PRO A 8 -18.89 -28.28 12.05
N GLY A 9 -19.86 -27.37 11.95
CA GLY A 9 -19.97 -26.46 10.80
C GLY A 9 -18.88 -25.37 10.71
N SER A 10 -18.15 -25.08 11.80
CA SER A 10 -17.07 -24.09 11.77
C SER A 10 -15.84 -24.63 11.05
N VAL A 11 -15.51 -25.92 11.25
CA VAL A 11 -14.37 -26.55 10.59
C VAL A 11 -14.64 -26.66 9.09
N GLU A 12 -15.84 -27.12 8.73
CA GLU A 12 -16.26 -27.22 7.32
C GLU A 12 -16.21 -25.86 6.61
N ALA A 13 -16.73 -24.80 7.25
CA ALA A 13 -16.66 -23.43 6.70
C ALA A 13 -15.22 -22.92 6.52
N THR A 14 -14.33 -23.20 7.47
CA THR A 14 -12.91 -22.83 7.31
C THR A 14 -12.23 -23.66 6.21
N THR A 15 -12.58 -24.94 6.06
CA THR A 15 -12.00 -25.76 4.99
C THR A 15 -12.47 -25.32 3.61
N THR A 16 -13.73 -24.92 3.45
CA THR A 16 -14.22 -24.38 2.17
C THR A 16 -13.55 -23.06 1.84
N LEU A 17 -13.37 -22.18 2.83
CA LEU A 17 -12.65 -20.91 2.64
C LEU A 17 -11.20 -21.14 2.21
N LEU A 18 -10.48 -22.05 2.87
CA LEU A 18 -9.10 -22.38 2.49
C LEU A 18 -9.00 -23.03 1.11
N GLN A 19 -9.99 -23.85 0.72
CA GLN A 19 -10.06 -24.45 -0.62
C GLN A 19 -10.30 -23.40 -1.72
N GLU A 20 -11.08 -22.36 -1.42
CA GLU A 20 -11.32 -21.24 -2.35
C GLU A 20 -10.11 -20.30 -2.44
N GLU A 21 -9.37 -20.10 -1.34
CA GLU A 21 -8.20 -19.21 -1.32
C GLU A 21 -6.96 -19.81 -1.98
N LEU A 22 -6.79 -21.14 -1.94
CA LEU A 22 -5.64 -21.83 -2.51
C LEU A 22 -5.39 -21.49 -4.00
N PRO A 23 -6.36 -21.63 -4.92
CA PRO A 23 -6.13 -21.30 -6.33
C PRO A 23 -5.79 -19.82 -6.54
N ARG A 24 -6.37 -18.91 -5.74
CA ARG A 24 -6.06 -17.47 -5.82
C ARG A 24 -4.60 -17.18 -5.45
N LEU A 25 -4.05 -17.90 -4.47
CA LEU A 25 -2.64 -17.79 -4.10
C LEU A 25 -1.71 -18.39 -5.17
N GLU A 26 -2.12 -19.48 -5.82
CA GLU A 26 -1.38 -20.07 -6.93
C GLU A 26 -1.32 -19.14 -8.14
N GLU A 27 -2.43 -18.51 -8.51
CA GLU A 27 -2.47 -17.49 -9.56
C GLU A 27 -1.56 -16.30 -9.23
N HIS A 28 -1.60 -15.80 -7.99
CA HIS A 28 -0.73 -14.72 -7.56
C HIS A 28 0.75 -15.12 -7.62
N GLN A 29 1.08 -16.35 -7.22
CA GLN A 29 2.45 -16.88 -7.33
C GLN A 29 2.91 -16.95 -8.79
N GLN A 30 2.05 -17.39 -9.70
CA GLN A 30 2.36 -17.45 -11.13
C GLN A 30 2.56 -16.06 -11.73
N ALA A 31 1.68 -15.10 -11.40
CA ALA A 31 1.81 -13.71 -11.83
C ALA A 31 3.17 -13.11 -11.40
N LEU A 32 3.54 -13.28 -10.13
CA LEU A 32 4.83 -12.80 -9.60
C LEU A 32 6.03 -13.47 -10.30
N LYS A 33 5.95 -14.76 -10.64
CA LYS A 33 7.00 -15.45 -11.40
C LYS A 33 7.18 -14.84 -12.79
N THR A 34 6.08 -14.54 -13.49
CA THR A 34 6.12 -13.91 -14.81
C THR A 34 6.71 -12.50 -14.72
N GLU A 35 6.29 -11.71 -13.72
CA GLU A 35 6.86 -10.37 -13.49
C GLU A 35 8.37 -10.42 -13.23
N LEU A 36 8.85 -11.39 -12.45
CA LEU A 36 10.28 -11.58 -12.22
C LEU A 36 11.03 -11.86 -13.52
N VAL A 37 10.50 -12.74 -14.39
CA VAL A 37 11.09 -13.02 -15.71
C VAL A 37 11.19 -11.74 -16.53
N THR A 38 10.11 -10.97 -16.65
CA THR A 38 10.09 -9.69 -17.38
C THR A 38 11.10 -8.69 -16.82
N VAL A 39 11.22 -8.58 -15.49
CA VAL A 39 12.22 -7.70 -14.87
C VAL A 39 13.63 -8.17 -15.16
N THR A 40 13.90 -9.48 -15.15
CA THR A 40 15.23 -10.01 -15.48
C THR A 40 15.61 -9.75 -16.93
N GLU A 41 14.70 -9.94 -17.89
CA GLU A 41 14.93 -9.62 -19.31
C GLU A 41 15.24 -8.13 -19.49
N ARG A 42 14.49 -7.26 -18.80
CA ARG A 42 14.75 -5.82 -18.82
C ARG A 42 16.11 -5.46 -18.23
N LEU A 43 16.54 -6.11 -17.15
CA LEU A 43 17.86 -5.90 -16.56
C LEU A 43 18.99 -6.34 -17.49
N GLU A 44 18.83 -7.46 -18.20
CA GLU A 44 19.80 -7.94 -19.18
C GLU A 44 19.90 -7.01 -20.39
N SER A 45 18.75 -6.52 -20.89
CA SER A 45 18.69 -5.50 -21.94
C SER A 45 19.44 -4.22 -21.52
N VAL A 46 19.19 -3.72 -20.31
CA VAL A 46 19.85 -2.51 -19.79
C VAL A 46 21.36 -2.74 -19.62
N ARG A 47 21.79 -3.90 -19.10
CA ARG A 47 23.22 -4.23 -18.98
C ARG A 47 23.90 -4.27 -20.34
N THR A 48 23.25 -4.87 -21.33
CA THR A 48 23.77 -4.94 -22.72
C THR A 48 23.89 -3.54 -23.32
N ALA A 49 22.87 -2.70 -23.15
CA ALA A 49 22.89 -1.31 -23.61
C ALA A 49 24.01 -0.49 -22.93
N LEU A 50 24.19 -0.62 -21.61
CA LEU A 50 25.28 0.05 -20.90
C LEU A 50 26.65 -0.43 -21.37
N THR A 51 26.80 -1.72 -21.64
CA THR A 51 28.06 -2.30 -22.15
C THR A 51 28.38 -1.78 -23.54
N ALA A 52 27.39 -1.68 -24.42
CA ALA A 52 27.55 -1.10 -25.76
C ALA A 52 27.93 0.40 -25.70
N LEU A 53 27.29 1.17 -24.81
CA LEU A 53 27.65 2.58 -24.59
C LEU A 53 29.06 2.72 -24.02
N GLN A 54 29.47 1.86 -23.09
CA GLN A 54 30.83 1.83 -22.56
C GLN A 54 31.85 1.51 -23.65
N ALA A 55 31.57 0.52 -24.51
CA ALA A 55 32.44 0.19 -25.64
C ALA A 55 32.58 1.36 -26.62
N LEU A 56 31.49 2.08 -26.90
CA LEU A 56 31.52 3.28 -27.74
C LEU A 56 32.35 4.41 -27.11
N THR A 57 32.27 4.59 -25.78
CA THR A 57 33.08 5.59 -25.08
C THR A 57 34.55 5.21 -24.92
N ALA A 58 34.86 3.92 -24.86
CA ALA A 58 36.21 3.40 -24.68
C ALA A 58 36.96 3.24 -26.01
N ALA A 59 36.25 3.19 -27.15
CA ALA A 59 36.87 3.14 -28.46
C ALA A 59 37.58 4.47 -28.75
N PRO A 60 38.92 4.50 -28.89
CA PRO A 60 39.61 5.70 -29.31
C PRO A 60 39.14 6.05 -30.73
N PHE A 61 38.68 7.30 -30.90
CA PHE A 61 38.38 7.86 -32.21
C PHE A 61 39.70 7.94 -32.99
N VAL A 62 40.03 6.89 -33.74
CA VAL A 62 41.08 6.95 -34.76
C VAL A 62 40.41 7.55 -35.99
N PRO A 63 40.66 8.83 -36.33
CA PRO A 63 40.16 9.37 -37.59
C PRO A 63 40.79 8.57 -38.73
N ALA A 64 39.92 8.05 -39.60
CA ALA A 64 40.28 7.40 -40.85
C ALA A 64 41.08 8.38 -41.73
N ALA A 65 42.41 8.33 -41.63
CA ALA A 65 43.32 8.89 -42.61
C ALA A 65 43.90 7.73 -43.44
N ALA A 66 43.43 7.65 -44.68
CA ALA A 66 44.10 7.12 -45.86
C ALA A 66 44.97 5.85 -45.71
N ALA A 67 44.45 4.72 -46.20
CA ALA A 67 45.24 3.78 -46.98
C ALA A 67 44.35 3.18 -48.09
N GLU A 68 44.52 3.73 -49.29
CA GLU A 68 44.10 3.14 -50.56
C GLU A 68 44.82 1.82 -50.84
N SER A 69 44.14 0.97 -51.63
CA SER A 69 44.68 0.07 -52.66
C SER A 69 45.70 -1.01 -52.29
N ALA A 70 45.25 -2.27 -52.35
CA ALA A 70 45.91 -3.29 -53.17
C ALA A 70 44.93 -4.43 -53.56
N GLU A 71 45.01 -4.72 -54.85
CA GLU A 71 44.22 -5.58 -55.74
C GLU A 71 44.61 -7.08 -55.71
N ALA A 72 43.71 -7.94 -56.21
CA ALA A 72 43.91 -9.27 -56.86
C ALA A 72 43.29 -10.53 -56.18
N GLY A 73 42.36 -11.20 -56.89
CA GLY A 73 41.70 -12.50 -56.57
C GLY A 73 42.53 -13.74 -56.96
N PRO A 74 41.96 -14.95 -57.25
CA PRO A 74 40.55 -15.33 -57.48
C PRO A 74 40.05 -16.66 -56.80
N SER A 75 38.79 -17.02 -57.09
CA SER A 75 38.15 -18.35 -57.05
C SER A 75 37.89 -19.03 -55.69
N ASP A 76 36.61 -19.23 -55.33
CA ASP A 76 35.84 -20.45 -55.64
C ASP A 76 34.39 -20.30 -55.15
N SER A 77 33.43 -20.48 -56.05
CA SER A 77 32.02 -20.83 -55.74
C SER A 77 32.00 -22.32 -55.28
N PRO A 78 30.96 -22.91 -54.62
CA PRO A 78 29.54 -22.60 -54.87
C PRO A 78 28.50 -22.88 -53.74
N VAL A 79 27.22 -22.60 -54.06
CA VAL A 79 25.94 -23.17 -53.56
C VAL A 79 25.43 -22.79 -52.15
N ALA A 80 24.34 -22.02 -52.10
CA ALA A 80 22.97 -22.50 -51.80
C ALA A 80 21.99 -21.34 -51.48
N LEU A 81 20.95 -21.20 -52.32
CA LEU A 81 19.67 -20.52 -52.07
C LEU A 81 18.87 -21.29 -50.98
N PRO A 82 17.92 -20.68 -50.22
CA PRO A 82 16.60 -20.34 -50.78
C PRO A 82 15.93 -19.03 -50.32
N ASP A 83 15.17 -18.49 -51.28
CA ASP A 83 13.90 -17.75 -51.24
C ASP A 83 13.46 -16.97 -49.99
N SER A 84 13.32 -15.65 -50.22
CA SER A 84 12.37 -14.77 -49.56
C SER A 84 11.05 -14.77 -50.33
N GLU A 85 9.97 -15.23 -49.68
CA GLU A 85 8.61 -14.88 -50.06
C GLU A 85 8.12 -13.72 -49.19
N ALA A 86 7.62 -12.70 -49.88
CA ALA A 86 6.94 -11.54 -49.32
C ALA A 86 5.42 -11.72 -49.49
N GLU A 87 4.66 -11.55 -48.42
CA GLU A 87 3.24 -11.16 -48.45
C GLU A 87 2.97 -10.34 -47.18
N ALA A 88 2.72 -9.03 -47.28
CA ALA A 88 1.48 -8.37 -47.69
C ALA A 88 0.47 -8.20 -46.53
N ALA A 89 0.37 -6.94 -46.09
CA ALA A 89 -0.84 -6.21 -45.73
C ALA A 89 -1.94 -6.88 -44.87
N SER A 90 -2.20 -6.31 -43.69
CA SER A 90 -3.54 -5.82 -43.30
C SER A 90 -3.50 -5.08 -41.95
N GLU A 91 -3.64 -3.76 -41.99
CA GLU A 91 -4.49 -2.99 -41.06
C GLU A 91 -5.94 -3.12 -41.56
N PRO A 92 -7.00 -3.14 -40.71
CA PRO A 92 -7.36 -1.91 -39.98
C PRO A 92 -8.15 -2.04 -38.64
N GLN A 93 -8.11 -0.94 -37.87
CA GLN A 93 -9.23 -0.23 -37.24
C GLN A 93 -10.05 -0.74 -36.01
N VAL A 94 -10.09 0.19 -35.01
CA VAL A 94 -11.12 0.58 -34.02
C VAL A 94 -11.81 -0.46 -33.12
N ALA A 95 -11.59 -0.32 -31.80
CA ALA A 95 -12.56 0.29 -30.87
C ALA A 95 -11.96 0.45 -29.45
N PRO A 96 -12.10 1.63 -28.79
CA PRO A 96 -11.75 1.80 -27.39
C PRO A 96 -12.97 1.46 -26.52
N SER A 97 -12.88 0.41 -25.69
CA SER A 97 -13.85 0.17 -24.63
C SER A 97 -13.27 0.64 -23.30
N GLU A 98 -13.68 1.87 -22.98
CA GLU A 98 -13.71 2.41 -21.63
C GLU A 98 -14.73 1.60 -20.81
N SER A 99 -14.30 1.02 -19.70
CA SER A 99 -15.19 0.62 -18.62
C SER A 99 -14.47 0.76 -17.29
N GLN A 100 -14.71 1.93 -16.72
CA GLN A 100 -14.73 2.17 -15.30
C GLN A 100 -15.68 1.15 -14.64
N GLN A 101 -15.21 0.36 -13.67
CA GLN A 101 -15.96 0.18 -12.43
C GLN A 101 -15.08 -0.39 -11.31
N GLU A 102 -14.71 0.57 -10.47
CA GLU A 102 -14.57 0.58 -9.03
C GLU A 102 -14.90 -0.65 -8.15
N PRO A 103 -14.33 -0.62 -6.92
CA PRO A 103 -14.05 -1.76 -6.07
C PRO A 103 -15.13 -1.97 -5.00
N SER A 104 -15.33 -3.22 -4.61
CA SER A 104 -16.07 -3.60 -3.40
C SER A 104 -15.75 -5.07 -3.13
N THR A 105 -15.54 -5.57 -1.93
CA THR A 105 -15.46 -5.05 -0.56
C THR A 105 -15.04 -6.26 0.28
N SER A 106 -14.48 -6.01 1.46
CA SER A 106 -14.59 -6.89 2.64
C SER A 106 -13.58 -8.03 2.78
N THR A 107 -12.36 -7.65 3.17
CA THR A 107 -11.57 -8.43 4.13
C THR A 107 -11.84 -7.97 5.57
N ALA A 108 -11.71 -8.93 6.48
CA ALA A 108 -11.55 -8.88 7.94
C ALA A 108 -12.76 -9.43 8.74
N PRO A 109 -12.54 -10.08 9.90
CA PRO A 109 -11.34 -9.96 10.74
C PRO A 109 -10.82 -11.26 11.40
N GLU A 110 -9.57 -11.22 11.85
CA GLU A 110 -9.03 -11.82 13.11
C GLU A 110 -7.53 -11.43 13.15
N ASP A 111 -7.02 -10.56 14.01
CA ASP A 111 -6.89 -10.57 15.49
C ASP A 111 -5.89 -11.62 16.03
N ALA A 112 -5.14 -11.20 17.06
CA ALA A 112 -4.00 -11.81 17.77
C ALA A 112 -2.61 -11.67 17.08
N ALA A 113 -1.65 -10.85 17.58
CA ALA A 113 -0.84 -11.03 18.81
C ALA A 113 -0.10 -12.38 18.77
N GLU A 114 1.21 -12.57 18.97
CA GLU A 114 2.25 -11.95 19.81
C GLU A 114 3.54 -12.73 19.43
N SER A 115 4.79 -12.24 19.45
CA SER A 115 5.61 -12.11 20.67
C SER A 115 7.10 -12.06 20.28
N ASP A 116 7.84 -11.33 21.11
CA ASP A 116 9.27 -11.07 21.06
C ASP A 116 10.07 -12.12 21.86
N ALA A 117 11.39 -11.95 21.81
CA ALA A 117 12.51 -12.79 22.18
C ALA A 117 12.59 -13.40 23.60
N ALA A 118 13.27 -14.54 23.61
CA ALA A 118 14.32 -15.00 24.55
C ALA A 118 14.43 -14.37 25.96
N ALA A 119 14.26 -15.21 27.00
CA ALA A 119 15.27 -15.48 28.05
C ALA A 119 14.65 -16.23 29.26
N VAL A 120 15.38 -17.21 29.77
CA VAL A 120 15.16 -18.07 30.97
C VAL A 120 16.44 -17.95 31.84
N PRO A 121 16.55 -18.30 33.15
CA PRO A 121 15.59 -18.71 34.21
C PRO A 121 15.74 -17.95 35.57
N ALA A 122 14.81 -18.16 36.52
CA ALA A 122 15.12 -18.65 37.88
C ALA A 122 13.84 -18.77 38.78
N PRO A 123 13.71 -19.81 39.63
CA PRO A 123 12.51 -20.06 40.44
C PRO A 123 12.66 -19.61 41.90
N ARG A 124 11.58 -19.17 42.56
CA ARG A 124 11.35 -19.35 44.02
C ARG A 124 9.98 -18.92 44.55
N LYS A 125 9.31 -19.93 45.13
CA LYS A 125 8.50 -19.99 46.37
C LYS A 125 7.12 -19.31 46.49
N ALA A 126 6.17 -20.18 46.85
CA ALA A 126 4.78 -20.01 47.25
C ALA A 126 4.50 -18.99 48.37
N ARG A 127 3.32 -18.35 48.31
CA ARG A 127 2.51 -18.03 49.50
C ARG A 127 1.05 -17.63 49.20
N ARG A 128 0.13 -18.50 49.66
CA ARG A 128 -1.21 -18.28 50.27
C ARG A 128 -2.13 -17.15 49.75
N THR A 129 -3.32 -17.56 49.29
CA THR A 129 -4.60 -16.83 49.43
C THR A 129 -5.10 -16.91 50.89
N PRO A 130 -6.02 -16.03 51.34
CA PRO A 130 -7.47 -16.32 51.17
C PRO A 130 -8.43 -15.10 51.06
N ALA A 131 -9.61 -15.34 50.45
CA ALA A 131 -10.97 -14.88 50.80
C ALA A 131 -11.27 -13.34 50.82
N ALA A 132 -12.45 -12.77 50.49
CA ALA A 132 -13.84 -13.24 50.42
C ALA A 132 -14.76 -12.18 49.76
N LYS A 133 -15.87 -12.64 49.14
CA LYS A 133 -17.28 -12.11 49.15
C LYS A 133 -17.55 -10.68 48.63
N SER A 134 -18.68 -10.28 48.04
CA SER A 134 -19.95 -10.86 47.57
C SER A 134 -20.79 -9.65 47.08
N SER A 135 -21.53 -9.71 45.97
CA SER A 135 -23.02 -9.64 45.90
C SER A 135 -23.38 -9.24 44.44
N LYS A 136 -24.15 -10.02 43.68
CA LYS A 136 -25.62 -10.27 43.71
C LYS A 136 -26.43 -9.16 43.01
N ALA A 137 -26.82 -9.39 41.75
CA ALA A 137 -28.14 -9.01 41.21
C ALA A 137 -28.41 -9.71 39.87
N ALA A 138 -29.54 -10.42 39.81
CA ALA A 138 -30.07 -11.15 38.66
C ALA A 138 -30.89 -10.23 37.70
N PRO A 139 -31.27 -10.70 36.49
CA PRO A 139 -31.76 -9.86 35.41
C PRO A 139 -33.30 -9.69 35.43
N LYS A 140 -33.79 -8.58 34.85
CA LYS A 140 -35.22 -8.36 34.59
C LYS A 140 -35.49 -8.22 33.08
N ALA A 141 -36.60 -8.85 32.72
CA ALA A 141 -37.04 -9.19 31.38
C ALA A 141 -37.72 -8.05 30.59
N LEU A 142 -37.74 -8.28 29.28
CA LEU A 142 -38.70 -7.90 28.23
C LEU A 142 -39.77 -6.82 28.52
N ALA A 143 -39.81 -5.80 27.65
CA ALA A 143 -41.05 -5.34 26.99
C ALA A 143 -40.74 -4.44 25.77
N LYS A 144 -41.14 -4.90 24.57
CA LYS A 144 -41.47 -4.09 23.37
C LYS A 144 -43.01 -3.91 23.35
N PRO A 145 -43.62 -3.24 22.35
CA PRO A 145 -43.36 -1.95 21.68
C PRO A 145 -44.64 -1.06 21.66
N LYS A 146 -44.56 0.24 21.31
CA LYS A 146 -45.71 0.94 20.69
C LYS A 146 -45.28 1.97 19.66
N GLN A 147 -45.84 1.80 18.46
CA GLN A 147 -45.85 2.70 17.32
C GLN A 147 -46.70 3.95 17.61
N GLY A 148 -46.36 5.05 16.93
CA GLY A 148 -47.21 6.24 16.83
C GLY A 148 -46.56 7.38 16.06
N ARG A 149 -46.62 7.33 14.71
CA ARG A 149 -46.59 8.51 13.82
C ARG A 149 -48.06 8.92 13.56
N PRO A 150 -48.41 10.20 13.30
CA PRO A 150 -48.20 10.77 11.96
C PRO A 150 -47.88 12.29 11.92
N ALA A 151 -47.55 12.71 10.70
CA ALA A 151 -46.90 13.94 10.26
C ALA A 151 -47.79 15.20 10.17
N LYS A 152 -47.13 16.37 10.08
CA LYS A 152 -47.43 17.54 9.20
C LYS A 152 -46.17 18.43 9.16
N LYS A 153 -45.53 18.58 7.98
CA LYS A 153 -45.47 19.79 7.10
C LYS A 153 -44.86 21.01 7.82
N SER A 154 -43.86 21.75 7.35
CA SER A 154 -43.34 22.04 5.99
C SER A 154 -42.02 22.83 6.11
N ILE A 155 -41.15 22.68 5.11
CA ILE A 155 -39.87 23.38 4.81
C ILE A 155 -40.18 24.85 4.35
N PRO A 156 -39.25 25.78 4.01
CA PRO A 156 -37.88 26.18 4.46
C PRO A 156 -37.79 27.67 4.89
N VAL A 157 -36.79 28.08 5.71
CA VAL A 157 -36.16 29.41 5.52
C VAL A 157 -34.68 29.40 5.93
N LYS A 158 -33.89 29.82 4.94
CA LYS A 158 -32.53 30.36 4.94
C LYS A 158 -32.11 31.11 6.21
N SER A 159 -30.92 30.81 6.71
CA SER A 159 -30.05 31.77 7.42
C SER A 159 -28.61 31.31 7.29
N GLU A 160 -27.89 32.05 6.46
CA GLU A 160 -26.45 32.10 6.39
C GLU A 160 -25.85 32.54 7.73
N LYS A 161 -24.57 32.22 7.90
CA LYS A 161 -23.56 32.97 8.68
C LYS A 161 -23.42 32.63 10.17
N ALA A 162 -22.54 31.67 10.42
CA ALA A 162 -21.50 31.81 11.43
C ALA A 162 -20.27 30.97 11.03
N GLN A 163 -19.50 31.48 10.06
CA GLN A 163 -18.09 31.16 9.96
C GLN A 163 -17.41 31.73 11.21
N ALA A 164 -17.00 30.86 12.12
CA ALA A 164 -16.03 31.17 13.15
C ALA A 164 -14.74 30.43 12.80
N ALA A 165 -13.70 31.22 12.53
CA ALA A 165 -12.42 30.83 11.99
C ALA A 165 -11.78 29.64 12.73
N GLN A 166 -11.64 28.51 12.03
CA GLN A 166 -10.47 27.66 12.18
C GLN A 166 -9.64 27.85 10.92
N LYS A 167 -8.48 28.46 11.15
CA LYS A 167 -7.43 28.76 10.17
C LYS A 167 -7.10 27.46 9.44
N ALA A 168 -7.69 27.28 8.26
CA ALA A 168 -7.27 26.27 7.31
C ALA A 168 -5.79 26.52 7.04
N ALA A 169 -4.95 25.58 7.47
CA ALA A 169 -3.59 25.52 6.97
C ALA A 169 -3.70 25.44 5.43
N PRO A 170 -2.86 26.18 4.69
CA PRO A 170 -2.90 26.10 3.23
C PRO A 170 -2.71 24.65 2.83
N ALA A 171 -3.65 24.12 2.04
CA ALA A 171 -3.46 22.86 1.35
C ALA A 171 -2.15 22.98 0.59
N VAL A 172 -1.12 22.28 1.06
CA VAL A 172 0.17 22.28 0.37
C VAL A 172 -0.09 21.50 -0.91
N PRO A 173 0.09 22.11 -2.10
CA PRO A 173 -0.03 21.36 -3.35
C PRO A 173 0.93 20.18 -3.26
N ALA A 174 0.42 18.99 -3.56
CA ALA A 174 1.21 17.77 -3.58
C ALA A 174 2.40 17.99 -4.51
N LYS A 175 3.55 18.34 -3.93
CA LYS A 175 4.81 18.38 -4.67
C LYS A 175 5.16 16.95 -4.98
N ASP A 176 5.09 16.64 -6.27
CA ASP A 176 5.31 15.34 -6.87
C ASP A 176 6.57 14.65 -6.33
N GLY A 177 6.42 13.37 -5.95
CA GLY A 177 7.52 12.39 -5.93
C GLY A 177 8.27 12.12 -4.63
N GLY A 178 8.02 12.83 -3.53
CA GLY A 178 8.69 12.56 -2.24
C GLY A 178 8.14 11.33 -1.51
N SER A 179 8.95 10.63 -0.71
CA SER A 179 8.47 9.51 0.11
C SER A 179 7.36 9.96 1.08
N LEU A 180 6.42 9.08 1.46
CA LEU A 180 5.33 9.41 2.40
C LEU A 180 5.86 10.09 3.69
N ILE A 181 7.03 9.66 4.14
CA ILE A 181 7.69 10.18 5.33
C ILE A 181 8.07 11.66 5.15
N GLU A 182 8.65 12.03 4.01
CA GLU A 182 9.02 13.41 3.68
C GLU A 182 7.78 14.30 3.55
N GLN A 183 6.73 13.80 2.89
CA GLN A 183 5.47 14.53 2.72
C GLN A 183 4.83 14.83 4.08
N VAL A 184 4.75 13.83 4.97
CA VAL A 184 4.25 13.99 6.34
C VAL A 184 5.10 14.99 7.13
N MET A 185 6.43 14.91 7.02
CA MET A 185 7.34 15.84 7.69
C MET A 185 7.14 17.27 7.20
N HIS A 186 6.94 17.47 5.90
CA HIS A 186 6.67 18.78 5.32
C HIS A 186 5.36 19.37 5.85
N VAL A 187 4.28 18.59 5.91
CA VAL A 187 2.98 19.04 6.44
C VAL A 187 3.06 19.39 7.92
N VAL A 188 3.69 18.54 8.74
CA VAL A 188 3.84 18.79 10.19
C VAL A 188 4.74 20.00 10.46
N SER A 189 5.77 20.21 9.64
CA SER A 189 6.64 21.39 9.72
C SER A 189 5.92 22.66 9.28
N ALA A 190 5.07 22.58 8.25
CA ALA A 190 4.25 23.69 7.78
C ALA A 190 3.22 24.14 8.83
N ALA A 191 2.80 23.25 9.73
CA ALA A 191 1.95 23.58 10.87
C ALA A 191 2.66 24.43 11.94
N GLY A 192 3.98 24.64 11.85
CA GLY A 192 4.71 25.64 12.62
C GLY A 192 4.63 25.46 14.14
N GLY A 193 4.50 24.22 14.60
CA GLY A 193 4.33 23.91 16.02
C GLY A 193 2.88 23.88 16.51
N ALA A 194 1.87 23.98 15.65
CA ALA A 194 0.53 23.60 16.06
C ALA A 194 0.45 22.07 16.25
N PRO A 195 -0.23 21.57 17.30
CA PRO A 195 -0.48 20.13 17.43
C PRO A 195 -1.51 19.67 16.39
N VAL A 196 -1.09 18.80 15.48
CA VAL A 196 -1.88 18.31 14.33
C VAL A 196 -2.29 16.85 14.56
N ARG A 197 -3.49 16.48 14.12
CA ARG A 197 -3.95 15.08 14.11
C ARG A 197 -3.54 14.37 12.83
N ALA A 198 -3.40 13.04 12.90
CA ALA A 198 -3.16 12.22 11.71
C ALA A 198 -4.21 12.44 10.60
N ARG A 199 -5.47 12.71 10.96
CA ARG A 199 -6.54 13.03 10.00
C ARG A 199 -6.28 14.33 9.23
N GLU A 200 -5.87 15.37 9.94
CA GLU A 200 -5.56 16.68 9.35
C GLU A 200 -4.33 16.59 8.44
N VAL A 201 -3.35 15.74 8.81
CA VAL A 201 -2.21 15.45 7.94
C VAL A 201 -2.65 14.69 6.68
N THR A 202 -3.52 13.68 6.79
CA THR A 202 -4.06 12.95 5.63
C THR A 202 -4.81 13.89 4.68
N GLU A 203 -5.62 14.80 5.24
CA GLU A 203 -6.36 15.82 4.48
C GLU A 203 -5.42 16.82 3.79
N ALA A 204 -4.40 17.30 4.50
CA ALA A 204 -3.39 18.20 3.93
C ALA A 204 -2.52 17.54 2.84
N LEU A 205 -2.40 16.21 2.87
CA LEU A 205 -1.76 15.42 1.80
C LEU A 205 -2.70 15.16 0.61
N GLY A 206 -3.97 15.55 0.69
CA GLY A 206 -4.98 15.27 -0.34
C GLY A 206 -5.27 13.78 -0.50
N ARG A 207 -5.01 12.97 0.53
CA ARG A 207 -5.26 11.52 0.48
C ARG A 207 -6.67 11.20 0.92
N GLU A 208 -7.16 10.06 0.44
CA GLU A 208 -8.47 9.55 0.81
C GLU A 208 -8.57 9.42 2.34
N LEU A 209 -9.65 9.92 2.93
CA LEU A 209 -9.82 9.96 4.39
C LEU A 209 -10.37 8.63 4.96
N THR A 210 -9.80 7.50 4.51
CA THR A 210 -10.14 6.15 4.97
C THR A 210 -9.44 5.81 6.28
N VAL A 211 -9.99 4.82 7.00
CA VAL A 211 -9.37 4.33 8.25
C VAL A 211 -7.96 3.79 7.98
N GLY A 212 -7.75 3.13 6.83
CA GLY A 212 -6.45 2.61 6.40
C GLY A 212 -5.41 3.71 6.22
N SER A 213 -5.72 4.75 5.43
CA SER A 213 -4.77 5.84 5.15
C SER A 213 -4.40 6.62 6.42
N ILE A 214 -5.37 6.87 7.32
CA ILE A 214 -5.14 7.52 8.60
C ILE A 214 -4.21 6.67 9.49
N ASN A 215 -4.38 5.35 9.51
CA ASN A 215 -3.51 4.45 10.26
C ASN A 215 -2.10 4.37 9.69
N THR A 216 -1.94 4.43 8.37
CA THR A 216 -0.62 4.54 7.73
C THR A 216 0.07 5.83 8.15
N VAL A 217 -0.61 6.98 8.05
CA VAL A 217 -0.05 8.30 8.44
C VAL A 217 0.27 8.32 9.93
N ARG A 218 -0.61 7.79 10.79
CA ARG A 218 -0.35 7.65 12.24
C ARG A 218 0.91 6.81 12.50
N SER A 219 1.03 5.65 11.87
CA SER A 219 2.19 4.77 12.06
C SER A 219 3.49 5.45 11.60
N THR A 220 3.44 6.21 10.50
CA THR A 220 4.57 7.02 10.04
C THR A 220 4.93 8.13 11.04
N LEU A 221 3.94 8.83 11.58
CA LEU A 221 4.15 9.84 12.62
C LEU A 221 4.75 9.22 13.90
N ASP A 222 4.31 8.03 14.30
CA ASP A 222 4.88 7.33 15.45
C ASP A 222 6.35 6.93 15.22
N ARG A 223 6.72 6.51 14.00
CA ARG A 223 8.14 6.28 13.63
C ARG A 223 8.97 7.56 13.64
N LEU A 224 8.38 8.68 13.21
CA LEU A 224 9.05 9.99 13.29
C LEU A 224 9.25 10.44 14.75
N VAL A 225 8.28 10.17 15.63
CA VAL A 225 8.42 10.41 17.07
C VAL A 225 9.50 9.51 17.67
N ALA A 226 9.52 8.22 17.32
CA ALA A 226 10.54 7.28 17.80
C ALA A 226 11.97 7.69 17.38
N THR A 227 12.12 8.31 16.21
CA THR A 227 13.40 8.84 15.70
C THR A 227 13.67 10.30 16.10
N SER A 228 12.87 10.86 17.02
CA SER A 228 12.96 12.25 17.52
C SER A 228 12.85 13.33 16.44
N LYS A 229 12.26 13.01 15.28
CA LYS A 229 11.97 13.95 14.20
C LYS A 229 10.61 14.63 14.34
N ALA A 230 9.78 14.20 15.29
CA ALA A 230 8.52 14.82 15.66
C ALA A 230 8.26 14.60 17.18
N HIS A 231 7.36 15.37 17.77
CA HIS A 231 6.95 15.20 19.17
C HIS A 231 5.45 14.97 19.30
N ARG A 232 5.08 14.26 20.36
CA ARG A 232 3.68 14.00 20.72
C ARG A 232 3.23 15.02 21.77
N ALA A 233 2.42 15.99 21.35
CA ALA A 233 1.87 17.01 22.24
C ALA A 233 0.71 16.49 23.11
N GLY A 234 0.12 15.35 22.74
CA GLY A 234 -1.00 14.74 23.47
C GLY A 234 -1.52 13.47 22.80
N ARG A 235 -2.64 12.91 23.28
CA ARG A 235 -3.23 11.70 22.69
C ARG A 235 -3.65 11.93 21.24
N GLY A 236 -2.88 11.36 20.31
CA GLY A 236 -3.14 11.46 18.87
C GLY A 236 -2.84 12.84 18.27
N LEU A 237 -2.05 13.67 18.97
CA LEU A 237 -1.60 14.98 18.51
C LEU A 237 -0.09 14.96 18.33
N TYR A 238 0.35 15.37 17.15
CA TYR A 238 1.74 15.38 16.72
C TYR A 238 2.15 16.80 16.36
N GLN A 239 3.39 17.14 16.68
CA GLN A 239 3.95 18.46 16.52
C GLN A 239 5.35 18.35 15.93
N ALA A 240 5.75 19.34 15.14
CA ALA A 240 7.13 19.48 14.72
C ALA A 240 8.06 19.58 15.96
N PRO A 241 9.31 19.09 15.87
CA PRO A 241 10.25 19.24 16.97
C PRO A 241 10.47 20.73 17.24
N ALA A 242 10.49 21.13 18.51
CA ALA A 242 10.79 22.49 18.88
C ALA A 242 12.24 22.78 18.42
N LYS A 243 12.39 23.74 17.51
CA LYS A 243 13.69 24.18 17.00
C LYS A 243 14.33 25.16 17.97
#